data_AF-A0A3N5JW53-F1
#
_entry.id   AF-A0A3N5JW53-F1
#
_cell.length_a   1.000
_cell.length_b   1.000
_cell.length_c   1.000
_cell.angle_alpha   90.00
_cell.angle_beta   90.00
_cell.angle_gamma   90.00
#
_symmetry.space_group_name_H-M   'P 1'
#
loop_
_entity.id
_entity.type
_entity.pdbx_description
1 polymer ?
#
loop_
_entity_poly.entity_id
_entity_poly.type
_entity_poly.pdbx_seq_one_letter_code
_entity_poly.pdbx_strand_id
1 'polypeptide(L)'
;MSEFSQRKYFVAVAGNIGVGKTTLTQALAAQLDWRCYLEPVIENPYLDDFYHDMSRWAFHLQVYFLSKRFVSQREIELAQISCVQDRTIYEDVEVFAQTLHKRDHLVGRDWDNYRDLFDAMTAHLTPPDLIIYLRCDVDTLLKRIHHRGRPSEQNISPDYLYELNDAYEDWVKRGQEKFRMAILDTGHTNELNAGEVLQQCLDLLRVKLQLEMPLQL
;
A
#
# COMPACT_ATOMS: atom_id res chain seq x y z
N MET A 1 -38.28 -4.81 -5.59
CA MET A 1 -37.02 -4.68 -4.82
C MET A 1 -36.07 -5.69 -5.43
N SER A 2 -35.22 -5.25 -6.36
CA SER A 2 -34.36 -6.17 -7.11
C SER A 2 -33.21 -6.64 -6.24
N GLU A 3 -33.19 -7.96 -6.01
CA GLU A 3 -32.22 -8.73 -5.25
C GLU A 3 -30.93 -8.92 -6.06
N PHE A 4 -30.33 -7.83 -6.54
CA PHE A 4 -28.93 -7.87 -6.98
C PHE A 4 -28.09 -7.71 -5.73
N SER A 5 -27.62 -8.84 -5.20
CA SER A 5 -26.47 -8.86 -4.29
C SER A 5 -25.34 -8.10 -4.99
N GLN A 6 -25.13 -6.84 -4.63
CA GLN A 6 -23.99 -6.08 -5.12
C GLN A 6 -22.74 -6.84 -4.67
N ARG A 7 -22.03 -7.42 -5.65
CA ARG A 7 -20.74 -8.07 -5.39
C ARG A 7 -19.87 -7.08 -4.62
N LYS A 8 -19.39 -7.51 -3.45
CA LYS A 8 -18.40 -6.77 -2.68
C LYS A 8 -17.07 -6.74 -3.42
N TYR A 9 -16.42 -5.59 -3.42
CA TYR A 9 -15.08 -5.41 -3.97
C TYR A 9 -14.09 -4.96 -2.91
N PHE A 10 -12.90 -5.55 -2.95
CA PHE A 10 -11.75 -5.14 -2.16
C PHE A 10 -10.66 -4.61 -3.08
N VAL A 11 -10.47 -3.29 -3.08
CA VAL A 11 -9.40 -2.63 -3.83
C VAL A 11 -8.32 -2.16 -2.87
N ALA A 12 -7.06 -2.33 -3.25
CA ALA A 12 -5.94 -1.80 -2.49
C ALA A 12 -5.11 -0.82 -3.34
N VAL A 13 -4.57 0.20 -2.69
CA VAL A 13 -3.67 1.19 -3.30
C VAL A 13 -2.26 0.91 -2.78
N ALA A 14 -1.36 0.55 -3.68
CA ALA A 14 0.04 0.24 -3.40
C ALA A 14 0.96 1.36 -3.93
N GLY A 15 2.15 1.47 -3.37
CA GLY A 15 3.17 2.37 -3.87
C GLY A 15 4.06 2.97 -2.79
N ASN A 16 5.13 3.63 -3.23
CA ASN A 16 6.21 4.08 -2.37
C ASN A 16 5.77 5.19 -1.38
N ILE A 17 6.62 5.51 -0.40
CA ILE A 17 6.39 6.57 0.57
C ILE A 17 6.29 7.91 -0.18
N GLY A 18 5.31 8.75 0.18
CA GLY A 18 5.10 10.05 -0.47
C GLY A 18 4.31 10.03 -1.79
N VAL A 19 3.92 8.86 -2.32
CA VAL A 19 3.27 8.79 -3.64
C VAL A 19 1.82 9.30 -3.68
N GLY A 20 1.15 9.41 -2.52
CA GLY A 20 -0.23 9.89 -2.43
C GLY A 20 -1.30 8.82 -2.18
N LYS A 21 -0.90 7.62 -1.70
CA LYS A 21 -1.83 6.51 -1.41
C LYS A 21 -3.01 6.90 -0.51
N THR A 22 -2.73 7.54 0.63
CA THR A 22 -3.76 7.96 1.59
C THR A 22 -4.78 8.88 0.95
N THR A 23 -4.31 9.88 0.19
CA THR A 23 -5.16 10.84 -0.54
C THR A 23 -6.07 10.12 -1.53
N LEU A 24 -5.50 9.23 -2.36
CA LEU A 24 -6.30 8.48 -3.34
C LEU A 24 -7.27 7.50 -2.68
N THR A 25 -6.85 6.80 -1.62
CA THR A 25 -7.68 5.84 -0.89
C THR A 25 -8.91 6.53 -0.31
N GLN A 26 -8.73 7.69 0.32
CA GLN A 26 -9.83 8.50 0.85
C GLN A 26 -10.76 9.01 -0.26
N ALA A 27 -10.19 9.52 -1.36
CA ALA A 27 -10.96 10.03 -2.49
C ALA A 27 -11.80 8.94 -3.19
N LEU A 28 -11.21 7.76 -3.43
CA LEU A 28 -11.93 6.62 -4.00
C LEU A 28 -13.04 6.13 -3.07
N ALA A 29 -12.74 5.96 -1.78
CA ALA A 29 -13.73 5.53 -0.81
C ALA A 29 -14.92 6.50 -0.74
N ALA A 30 -14.66 7.81 -0.73
CA ALA A 30 -15.71 8.82 -0.74
C ALA A 30 -16.53 8.82 -2.03
N GLN A 31 -15.89 8.72 -3.20
CA GLN A 31 -16.57 8.76 -4.50
C GLN A 31 -17.42 7.51 -4.77
N LEU A 32 -17.01 6.36 -4.24
CA LEU A 32 -17.67 5.06 -4.46
C LEU A 32 -18.65 4.68 -3.34
N ASP A 33 -18.72 5.48 -2.26
CA ASP A 33 -19.40 5.11 -1.01
C ASP A 33 -18.91 3.77 -0.45
N TRP A 34 -17.59 3.58 -0.46
CA TRP A 34 -16.92 2.36 0.03
C TRP A 34 -16.23 2.62 1.37
N ARG A 35 -16.01 1.56 2.15
CA ARG A 35 -15.27 1.68 3.41
C ARG A 35 -13.79 1.98 3.14
N CYS A 36 -13.25 2.96 3.86
CA CYS A 36 -11.85 3.35 3.81
C CYS A 36 -11.04 2.66 4.91
N TYR A 37 -9.96 1.97 4.56
CA TYR A 37 -9.00 1.40 5.50
C TYR A 37 -7.65 2.07 5.30
N LEU A 38 -7.19 2.84 6.28
CA LEU A 38 -5.93 3.58 6.22
C LEU A 38 -4.81 2.90 7.02
N GLU A 39 -3.57 3.13 6.61
CA GLU A 39 -2.40 2.68 7.35
C GLU A 39 -2.29 3.45 8.70
N PRO A 40 -2.20 2.74 9.85
CA PRO A 40 -2.10 3.38 11.16
C PRO A 40 -0.66 3.86 11.43
N VAL A 41 -0.23 4.92 10.74
CA VAL A 41 1.15 5.46 10.85
C VAL A 41 1.36 6.25 12.15
N ILE A 42 0.34 6.97 12.62
CA ILE A 42 0.47 7.96 13.71
C ILE A 42 0.62 7.33 15.09
N GLU A 43 0.14 6.08 15.28
CA GLU A 43 0.15 5.38 16.58
C GLU A 43 1.16 4.21 16.63
N ASN A 44 2.17 4.21 15.76
CA ASN A 44 3.16 3.13 15.72
C ASN A 44 4.29 3.37 16.73
N PRO A 45 4.42 2.53 17.78
CA PRO A 45 5.42 2.73 18.83
C PRO A 45 6.87 2.46 18.38
N TYR A 46 7.09 1.91 17.18
CA TYR A 46 8.42 1.55 16.67
C TYR A 46 8.90 2.44 15.53
N LEU A 47 8.05 3.33 14.99
CA LEU A 47 8.36 4.02 13.74
C LEU A 47 9.51 5.02 13.91
N ASP A 48 9.48 5.82 14.98
CA ASP A 48 10.54 6.79 15.26
C ASP A 48 11.86 6.09 15.60
N ASP A 49 11.79 5.06 16.44
CA ASP A 49 12.92 4.21 16.83
C ASP A 49 13.57 3.52 15.61
N PHE A 50 12.76 3.07 14.66
CA PHE A 50 13.22 2.48 13.41
C PHE A 50 14.02 3.46 12.55
N TYR A 51 13.56 4.71 12.40
CA TYR A 51 14.31 5.68 11.62
C TYR A 51 15.57 6.18 12.35
N HIS A 52 15.65 6.00 13.67
CA HIS A 52 16.87 6.25 14.43
C HIS A 52 17.88 5.08 14.36
N ASP A 53 17.41 3.83 14.42
CA ASP A 53 18.24 2.62 14.35
C ASP A 53 17.50 1.48 13.63
N MET A 54 17.64 1.44 12.30
CA MET A 54 16.97 0.43 11.47
C MET A 54 17.43 -0.98 11.81
N SER A 55 18.72 -1.21 12.09
CA SER A 55 19.26 -2.53 12.40
C SER A 55 18.68 -3.10 13.70
N ARG A 56 18.41 -2.25 14.70
CA ARG A 56 17.81 -2.68 15.97
C ARG A 56 16.31 -2.95 15.86
N TRP A 57 15.61 -2.13 15.08
CA TRP A 57 14.14 -2.01 15.15
C TRP A 57 13.40 -2.53 13.91
N ALA A 58 14.09 -2.86 12.81
CA ALA A 58 13.47 -3.38 11.58
C ALA A 58 12.52 -4.54 11.86
N PHE A 59 12.98 -5.60 12.53
CA PHE A 59 12.14 -6.77 12.82
C PHE A 59 10.88 -6.39 13.63
N HIS A 60 11.03 -5.58 14.67
CA HIS A 60 9.94 -5.15 15.56
C HIS A 60 8.88 -4.36 14.78
N LEU A 61 9.32 -3.43 13.94
CA LEU A 61 8.44 -2.64 13.09
C LEU A 61 7.69 -3.50 12.07
N GLN A 62 8.40 -4.42 11.39
CA GLN A 62 7.81 -5.29 10.38
C GLN A 62 6.75 -6.23 10.99
N VAL A 63 7.02 -6.83 12.15
CA VAL A 63 6.05 -7.67 12.88
C VAL A 63 4.84 -6.85 13.34
N TYR A 64 5.05 -5.62 13.81
CA TYR A 64 3.94 -4.74 14.20
C TYR A 64 3.02 -4.43 13.01
N PHE A 65 3.56 -4.01 11.87
CA PHE A 65 2.77 -3.75 10.67
C PHE A 65 2.04 -5.00 10.18
N LEU A 66 2.73 -6.15 10.13
CA LEU A 66 2.15 -7.42 9.70
C LEU A 66 0.90 -7.78 10.53
N SER A 67 0.99 -7.68 11.87
CA SER A 67 -0.14 -7.94 12.76
C SER A 67 -1.31 -6.99 12.50
N LYS A 68 -1.05 -5.68 12.40
CA LYS A 68 -2.12 -4.68 12.17
C LYS A 68 -2.79 -4.85 10.82
N ARG A 69 -2.01 -5.12 9.76
CA ARG A 69 -2.57 -5.36 8.42
C ARG A 69 -3.36 -6.64 8.34
N PHE A 70 -2.90 -7.71 8.99
CA PHE A 70 -3.65 -8.96 9.05
C PHE A 70 -5.01 -8.75 9.70
N VAL A 71 -5.07 -8.06 10.84
CA VAL A 71 -6.35 -7.74 11.51
C VAL A 71 -7.25 -6.92 10.58
N SER A 72 -6.72 -5.86 9.96
CA SER A 72 -7.49 -5.04 9.01
C SER A 72 -8.01 -5.86 7.82
N GLN A 73 -7.21 -6.77 7.26
CA GLN A 73 -7.63 -7.59 6.13
C GLN A 73 -8.66 -8.65 6.55
N ARG A 74 -8.54 -9.23 7.75
CA ARG A 74 -9.57 -10.10 8.33
C ARG A 74 -10.90 -9.36 8.53
N GLU A 75 -10.86 -8.12 9.01
CA GLU A 75 -12.05 -7.28 9.11
C GLU A 75 -12.67 -6.99 7.74
N ILE A 76 -11.83 -6.67 6.75
CA ILE A 76 -12.26 -6.49 5.36
C ILE A 76 -12.99 -7.74 4.89
N GLU A 77 -12.41 -8.94 5.00
CA GLU A 77 -13.03 -10.19 4.55
C GLU A 77 -14.41 -10.44 5.17
N LEU A 78 -14.52 -10.23 6.49
CA LEU A 78 -15.77 -10.45 7.23
C LEU A 78 -16.84 -9.41 6.89
N ALA A 79 -16.44 -8.19 6.53
CA ALA A 79 -17.37 -7.14 6.14
C ALA A 79 -18.14 -7.51 4.86
N GLN A 80 -19.40 -7.09 4.76
CA GLN A 80 -20.25 -7.32 3.59
C GLN A 80 -20.33 -6.08 2.67
N ILE A 81 -19.39 -5.16 2.82
CA ILE A 81 -19.33 -3.90 2.09
C ILE A 81 -18.00 -3.78 1.35
N SER A 82 -18.04 -3.14 0.18
CA SER A 82 -16.84 -2.86 -0.60
C SER A 82 -15.91 -1.90 0.13
N CYS A 83 -14.61 -1.99 -0.14
CA CYS A 83 -13.62 -1.19 0.54
C CYS A 83 -12.42 -0.82 -0.34
N VAL A 84 -11.77 0.27 0.05
CA VAL A 84 -10.45 0.67 -0.46
C VAL A 84 -9.46 0.66 0.71
N GLN A 85 -8.32 0.01 0.52
CA GLN A 85 -7.25 -0.08 1.53
C GLN A 85 -6.00 0.68 1.08
N ASP A 86 -5.46 1.50 1.97
CA ASP A 86 -4.13 2.09 1.84
C ASP A 86 -3.09 1.03 2.22
N ARG A 87 -2.32 0.58 1.22
CA ARG A 87 -1.20 -0.36 1.32
C ARG A 87 -1.58 -1.79 1.73
N THR A 88 -1.17 -2.74 0.91
CA THR A 88 -1.44 -4.17 1.10
C THR A 88 -0.50 -4.81 2.13
N ILE A 89 -0.89 -5.99 2.64
CA ILE A 89 0.00 -6.82 3.45
C ILE A 89 1.21 -7.34 2.68
N TYR A 90 1.07 -7.56 1.38
CA TYR A 90 2.12 -8.11 0.53
C TYR A 90 3.33 -7.17 0.39
N GLU A 91 3.10 -5.85 0.43
CA GLU A 91 4.17 -4.85 0.38
C GLU A 91 5.13 -4.97 1.57
N ASP A 92 4.65 -5.38 2.75
CA ASP A 92 5.50 -5.49 3.93
C ASP A 92 6.64 -6.50 3.71
N VAL A 93 6.35 -7.66 3.11
CA VAL A 93 7.40 -8.66 2.83
C VAL A 93 8.11 -8.44 1.51
N GLU A 94 7.39 -8.17 0.43
CA GLU A 94 7.95 -8.14 -0.94
C GLU A 94 8.69 -6.83 -1.25
N VAL A 95 8.49 -5.79 -0.44
CA VAL A 95 9.16 -4.49 -0.61
C VAL A 95 9.96 -4.14 0.64
N PHE A 96 9.29 -3.92 1.78
CA PHE A 96 9.97 -3.33 2.94
C PHE A 96 10.96 -4.29 3.61
N ALA A 97 10.49 -5.44 4.08
CA ALA A 97 11.34 -6.41 4.76
C ALA A 97 12.42 -6.97 3.82
N GLN A 98 12.11 -7.19 2.55
CA GLN A 98 13.12 -7.64 1.57
C GLN A 98 14.22 -6.61 1.38
N THR A 99 13.89 -5.31 1.25
CA THR A 99 14.89 -4.25 1.14
C THR A 99 15.71 -4.11 2.43
N LEU A 100 15.07 -4.21 3.60
CA LEU A 100 15.77 -4.19 4.88
C LEU A 100 16.73 -5.38 5.04
N HIS A 101 16.35 -6.55 4.55
CA HIS A 101 17.22 -7.73 4.55
C HIS A 101 18.42 -7.55 3.61
N LYS A 102 18.19 -7.03 2.40
CA LYS A 102 19.29 -6.72 1.44
C LYS A 102 20.30 -5.71 1.98
N ARG A 103 19.86 -4.84 2.90
CA ARG A 103 20.70 -3.83 3.58
C ARG A 103 21.33 -4.31 4.90
N ASP A 104 21.20 -5.59 5.23
CA ASP A 104 21.66 -6.16 6.50
C ASP A 104 21.02 -5.52 7.76
N HIS A 105 19.92 -4.75 7.61
CA HIS A 105 19.14 -4.22 8.72
C HIS A 105 18.17 -5.25 9.30
N LEU A 106 17.79 -6.25 8.50
CA LEU A 106 17.02 -7.41 8.93
C LEU A 106 17.87 -8.67 8.70
N VAL A 107 18.56 -9.13 9.75
CA VAL A 107 19.50 -10.25 9.66
C VAL A 107 18.80 -11.55 9.23
N GLY A 108 19.54 -12.45 8.58
CA GLY A 108 18.98 -13.66 7.96
C GLY A 108 18.03 -14.47 8.85
N ARG A 109 18.38 -14.70 10.13
CA ARG A 109 17.50 -15.41 11.08
C ARG A 109 16.14 -14.74 11.31
N ASP A 110 16.13 -13.40 11.34
CA ASP A 110 14.95 -12.60 11.64
C ASP A 110 14.13 -12.42 10.36
N TRP A 111 14.79 -12.33 9.21
CA TRP A 111 14.17 -12.40 7.89
C TRP A 111 13.43 -13.73 7.68
N ASP A 112 14.10 -14.87 7.92
CA ASP A 112 13.49 -16.20 7.74
C ASP A 112 12.26 -16.35 8.64
N ASN A 113 12.39 -15.99 9.93
CA ASN A 113 11.27 -16.03 10.88
C ASN A 113 10.12 -15.08 10.49
N TYR A 114 10.44 -13.86 10.03
CA TYR A 114 9.44 -12.92 9.57
C TYR A 114 8.68 -13.46 8.33
N ARG A 115 9.40 -14.10 7.40
CA ARG A 115 8.83 -14.69 6.20
C ARG A 115 7.94 -15.88 6.52
N ASP A 116 8.35 -16.76 7.43
CA ASP A 116 7.53 -17.87 7.90
C ASP A 116 6.23 -17.37 8.56
N LEU A 117 6.32 -16.31 9.38
CA LEU A 117 5.15 -15.67 9.99
C LEU A 117 4.22 -15.07 8.93
N PHE A 118 4.77 -14.35 7.96
CA PHE A 118 4.02 -13.78 6.85
C PHE A 118 3.28 -14.86 6.04
N ASP A 119 3.98 -15.94 5.67
CA ASP A 119 3.41 -17.02 4.87
C ASP A 119 2.28 -17.73 5.63
N ALA A 120 2.50 -18.03 6.91
CA ALA A 120 1.48 -18.66 7.77
C ALA A 120 0.22 -17.78 7.92
N MET A 121 0.39 -16.47 8.09
CA MET A 121 -0.73 -15.55 8.24
C MET A 121 -1.47 -15.33 6.92
N THR A 122 -0.76 -15.08 5.83
CA THR A 122 -1.38 -14.75 4.54
C THR A 122 -2.00 -15.95 3.83
N ALA A 123 -1.62 -17.18 4.18
CA ALA A 123 -2.26 -18.41 3.67
C ALA A 123 -3.78 -18.47 3.94
N HIS A 124 -4.27 -17.70 4.91
CA HIS A 124 -5.68 -17.63 5.30
C HIS A 124 -6.38 -16.34 4.86
N LEU A 125 -5.75 -15.57 3.97
CA LEU A 125 -6.29 -14.30 3.48
C LEU A 125 -6.63 -14.37 2.00
N THR A 126 -7.73 -13.70 1.66
CA THR A 126 -8.16 -13.43 0.30
C THR A 126 -7.44 -12.17 -0.19
N PRO A 127 -6.76 -12.22 -1.35
CA PRO A 127 -6.13 -11.04 -1.91
C PRO A 127 -7.17 -10.00 -2.38
N PRO A 128 -6.78 -8.72 -2.54
CA PRO A 128 -7.62 -7.71 -3.17
C PRO A 128 -8.07 -8.14 -4.58
N ASP A 129 -9.30 -7.76 -4.97
CA ASP A 129 -9.83 -7.92 -6.33
C ASP A 129 -9.02 -7.10 -7.35
N LEU A 130 -8.40 -6.00 -6.90
CA LEU A 130 -7.48 -5.17 -7.67
C LEU A 130 -6.48 -4.47 -6.74
N ILE A 131 -5.21 -4.49 -7.12
CA ILE A 131 -4.16 -3.64 -6.54
C ILE A 131 -3.83 -2.53 -7.55
N ILE A 132 -4.01 -1.27 -7.16
CA ILE A 132 -3.61 -0.10 -7.94
C ILE A 132 -2.24 0.35 -7.46
N TYR A 133 -1.20 0.11 -8.24
CA TYR A 133 0.15 0.58 -7.97
C TYR A 133 0.33 2.00 -8.51
N LEU A 134 0.58 2.94 -7.61
CA LEU A 134 0.96 4.30 -7.95
C LEU A 134 2.47 4.35 -8.19
N ARG A 135 2.85 4.62 -9.44
CA ARG A 135 4.24 4.81 -9.86
C ARG A 135 4.56 6.31 -9.86
N CYS A 136 5.76 6.67 -9.41
CA CYS A 136 6.26 8.04 -9.38
C CYS A 136 7.80 8.00 -9.26
N ASP A 137 8.50 8.98 -9.82
CA ASP A 137 9.95 9.08 -9.66
C ASP A 137 10.33 9.50 -8.23
N VAL A 138 11.50 9.02 -7.79
CA VAL A 138 11.98 9.20 -6.42
C VAL A 138 12.24 10.67 -6.09
N ASP A 139 12.71 11.46 -7.04
CA ASP A 139 12.93 12.90 -6.83
C ASP A 139 11.64 13.64 -6.49
N THR A 140 10.54 13.28 -7.15
CA THR A 140 9.20 13.79 -6.83
C THR A 140 8.72 13.28 -5.47
N LEU A 141 8.96 12.01 -5.15
CA LEU A 141 8.61 11.44 -3.83
C LEU A 141 9.33 12.18 -2.69
N LEU A 142 10.63 12.48 -2.84
CA LEU A 142 11.42 13.21 -1.85
C LEU A 142 10.84 14.61 -1.61
N LYS A 143 10.48 15.33 -2.67
CA LYS A 143 9.84 16.66 -2.55
C LYS A 143 8.50 16.56 -1.83
N ARG A 144 7.67 15.56 -2.14
CA ARG A 144 6.38 15.32 -1.47
C ARG A 144 6.55 14.97 0.01
N ILE A 145 7.52 14.12 0.35
CA ILE A 145 7.84 13.76 1.74
C ILE A 145 8.29 15.00 2.53
N HIS A 146 9.18 15.80 1.95
CA HIS A 146 9.67 17.01 2.58
C HIS A 146 8.55 18.04 2.78
N HIS A 147 7.73 18.28 1.75
CA HIS A 147 6.57 19.18 1.84
C HIS A 147 5.54 18.72 2.89
N ARG A 148 5.33 17.40 3.02
CA ARG A 148 4.43 16.81 4.03
C ARG A 148 4.93 17.00 5.46
N GLY A 149 6.25 17.11 5.67
CA GLY A 149 6.82 17.51 6.95
C GLY A 149 6.61 16.54 8.12
N ARG A 150 6.34 15.24 7.86
CA ARG A 150 6.21 14.25 8.95
C ARG A 150 7.56 14.06 9.65
N PRO A 151 7.64 14.23 11.00
CA PRO A 151 8.92 14.15 11.72
C PRO A 151 9.67 12.83 11.51
N SER A 152 8.97 11.70 11.59
CA SER A 152 9.53 10.36 11.40
C SER A 152 10.17 10.16 10.03
N GLU A 153 9.64 10.81 8.99
CA GLU A 153 10.06 10.59 7.60
C GLU A 153 11.19 11.54 7.16
N GLN A 154 11.54 12.58 7.94
CA GLN A 154 12.60 13.53 7.56
C GLN A 154 13.99 12.88 7.51
N ASN A 155 14.18 11.78 8.23
CA ASN A 155 15.45 11.04 8.29
C ASN A 155 15.55 9.94 7.23
N ILE A 156 14.56 9.80 6.35
CA ILE A 156 14.61 8.82 5.24
C ILE A 156 15.74 9.23 4.29
N SER A 157 16.72 8.35 4.11
CA SER A 157 17.77 8.61 3.12
C SER A 157 17.21 8.47 1.69
N PRO A 158 17.63 9.34 0.76
CA PRO A 158 17.28 9.21 -0.66
C PRO A 158 17.57 7.81 -1.21
N ASP A 159 18.74 7.24 -0.90
CA ASP A 159 19.14 5.91 -1.36
C ASP A 159 18.15 4.83 -0.90
N TYR A 160 17.65 4.93 0.34
CA TYR A 160 16.64 4.00 0.83
C TYR A 160 15.35 4.08 0.00
N LEU A 161 14.93 5.31 -0.35
CA LEU A 161 13.72 5.52 -1.13
C LEU A 161 13.88 5.02 -2.58
N TYR A 162 15.08 5.16 -3.17
CA TYR A 162 15.44 4.56 -4.46
C TYR A 162 15.36 3.04 -4.43
N GLU A 163 15.92 2.40 -3.41
CA GLU A 163 15.85 0.94 -3.29
C GLU A 163 14.44 0.42 -3.06
N LEU A 164 13.63 1.14 -2.26
CA LEU A 164 12.21 0.82 -2.14
C LEU A 164 11.50 0.95 -3.49
N ASN A 165 11.85 1.96 -4.29
CA ASN A 165 11.27 2.14 -5.61
C ASN A 165 11.60 0.98 -6.55
N ASP A 166 12.86 0.55 -6.59
CA ASP A 166 13.29 -0.61 -7.38
C ASP A 166 12.60 -1.89 -6.89
N ALA A 167 12.47 -2.08 -5.58
CA ALA A 167 11.75 -3.21 -5.01
C ALA A 167 10.25 -3.21 -5.39
N TYR A 168 9.61 -2.05 -5.47
CA TYR A 168 8.25 -1.94 -6.01
C TYR A 168 8.17 -2.34 -7.47
N GLU A 169 9.08 -1.85 -8.31
CA GLU A 169 9.12 -2.18 -9.73
C GLU A 169 9.30 -3.69 -9.96
N ASP A 170 10.18 -4.33 -9.19
CA ASP A 170 10.41 -5.77 -9.24
C ASP A 170 9.22 -6.57 -8.69
N TRP A 171 8.62 -6.12 -7.59
CA TRP A 171 7.43 -6.76 -7.03
C TRP A 171 6.25 -6.68 -8.00
N VAL A 172 5.99 -5.53 -8.61
CA VAL A 172 4.86 -5.36 -9.55
C VAL A 172 5.02 -6.27 -10.77
N LYS A 173 6.25 -6.38 -11.33
CA LYS A 173 6.53 -7.30 -12.44
C LYS A 173 6.22 -8.76 -12.07
N ARG A 174 6.68 -9.23 -10.91
CA ARG A 174 6.42 -10.61 -10.43
C ARG A 174 4.97 -10.80 -9.97
N GLY A 175 4.37 -9.77 -9.41
CA GLY A 175 3.06 -9.78 -8.77
C GLY A 175 1.92 -9.84 -9.77
N GLN A 176 2.09 -9.32 -10.99
CA GLN A 176 1.08 -9.39 -12.05
C GLN A 176 0.69 -10.82 -12.47
N GLU A 177 1.55 -11.81 -12.21
CA GLU A 177 1.23 -13.23 -12.43
C GLU A 177 0.30 -13.80 -11.35
N LYS A 178 0.30 -13.21 -10.15
CA LYS A 178 -0.40 -13.70 -8.95
C LYS A 178 -1.63 -12.87 -8.61
N PHE A 179 -1.57 -11.57 -8.86
CA PHE A 179 -2.57 -10.59 -8.47
C PHE A 179 -3.04 -9.81 -9.68
N ARG A 180 -4.30 -9.39 -9.62
CA ARG A 180 -4.79 -8.39 -10.56
C ARG A 180 -4.23 -7.03 -10.17
N MET A 181 -3.29 -6.53 -10.95
CA MET A 181 -2.66 -5.22 -10.71
C MET A 181 -2.93 -4.24 -11.86
N ALA A 182 -3.10 -2.97 -11.53
CA ALA A 182 -3.11 -1.86 -12.47
C ALA A 182 -2.01 -0.87 -12.06
N ILE A 183 -1.26 -0.39 -13.05
CA ILE A 183 -0.21 0.61 -12.83
C ILE A 183 -0.79 1.96 -13.22
N LEU A 184 -0.66 2.93 -12.32
CA LEU A 184 -1.02 4.32 -12.58
C LEU A 184 0.22 5.19 -12.40
N ASP A 185 0.64 5.84 -13.47
CA ASP A 185 1.72 6.81 -13.40
C ASP A 185 1.18 8.13 -12.85
N THR A 186 1.70 8.53 -11.69
CA THR A 186 1.29 9.75 -10.99
C THR A 186 2.27 10.91 -11.19
N GLY A 187 3.18 10.75 -12.16
CA GLY A 187 3.96 11.80 -12.79
C GLY A 187 5.14 12.36 -11.99
N HIS A 188 5.84 13.28 -12.68
CA HIS A 188 7.05 14.01 -12.28
C HIS A 188 6.78 15.37 -11.61
N THR A 189 5.54 15.60 -11.17
CA THR A 189 5.11 16.88 -10.61
C THR A 189 5.10 16.86 -9.10
N ASN A 190 5.57 17.95 -8.48
CA ASN A 190 5.68 18.07 -7.03
C ASN A 190 4.34 17.82 -6.31
N GLU A 191 3.21 18.13 -6.94
CA GLU A 191 1.87 17.87 -6.41
C GLU A 191 1.15 16.79 -7.23
N LEU A 192 0.38 15.95 -6.53
CA LEU A 192 -0.51 14.96 -7.14
C LEU A 192 -1.75 15.71 -7.66
N ASN A 193 -2.03 15.65 -8.97
CA ASN A 193 -3.33 16.09 -9.48
C ASN A 193 -4.41 15.09 -9.06
N ALA A 194 -4.91 15.24 -7.84
CA ALA A 194 -5.79 14.26 -7.20
C ALA A 194 -7.07 14.02 -8.00
N GLY A 195 -7.61 15.04 -8.68
CA GLY A 195 -8.82 14.89 -9.50
C GLY A 195 -8.58 14.04 -10.74
N GLU A 196 -7.48 14.27 -11.45
CA GLU A 196 -7.11 13.48 -12.63
C GLU A 196 -6.77 12.03 -12.26
N VAL A 197 -5.95 11.83 -11.24
CA VAL A 197 -5.58 10.49 -10.74
C VAL A 197 -6.81 9.73 -10.27
N LEU A 198 -7.71 10.39 -9.54
CA LEU A 198 -8.98 9.79 -9.13
C LEU A 198 -9.79 9.35 -10.35
N GLN A 199 -9.95 10.22 -11.35
CA GLN A 199 -10.72 9.91 -12.55
C GLN A 199 -10.13 8.71 -13.30
N GLN A 200 -8.81 8.68 -13.50
CA GLN A 200 -8.12 7.55 -14.12
C GLN A 200 -8.32 6.25 -13.32
N CYS A 201 -8.29 6.32 -11.99
CA CYS A 201 -8.61 5.17 -11.13
C CYS A 201 -10.06 4.69 -11.30
N LEU A 202 -11.03 5.59 -11.34
CA LEU A 202 -12.44 5.22 -11.53
C LEU A 202 -12.65 4.53 -12.88
N ASP A 203 -12.01 5.02 -13.93
CA ASP A 203 -12.08 4.40 -15.25
C ASP A 203 -11.40 3.03 -15.29
N LEU A 204 -10.25 2.87 -14.61
CA LEU A 204 -9.63 1.57 -14.39
C LEU A 204 -10.56 0.60 -13.64
N LEU A 205 -11.23 1.06 -12.60
CA LEU A 205 -12.16 0.25 -11.82
C LEU A 205 -13.39 -0.16 -12.64
N ARG A 206 -13.95 0.73 -13.46
CA ARG A 206 -15.02 0.39 -14.41
C ARG A 206 -14.61 -0.72 -15.35
N VAL A 207 -13.45 -0.61 -15.99
CA VAL A 207 -12.98 -1.59 -16.98
C VAL A 207 -12.58 -2.90 -16.32
N LYS A 208 -11.84 -2.85 -15.20
CA LYS A 208 -11.32 -4.04 -14.57
C LYS A 208 -12.43 -4.75 -13.79
N LEU A 209 -13.15 -4.05 -12.92
CA LEU A 209 -14.13 -4.66 -12.03
C LEU A 209 -15.55 -4.71 -12.62
N GLN A 210 -15.75 -4.21 -13.85
CA GLN A 210 -17.07 -4.16 -14.51
C GLN A 210 -18.11 -3.43 -13.64
N LEU A 211 -17.68 -2.38 -12.95
CA LEU A 211 -18.57 -1.59 -12.09
C LEU A 211 -19.54 -0.77 -12.94
N GLU A 212 -20.84 -0.97 -12.71
CA GLU A 212 -21.87 -0.03 -13.11
C GLU A 212 -21.79 1.18 -12.20
N MET A 213 -21.03 2.18 -12.63
CA MET A 213 -20.94 3.47 -11.95
C MET A 213 -22.06 4.38 -12.44
N PRO A 214 -22.76 5.11 -11.56
CA PRO A 214 -23.66 6.17 -12.03
C PRO A 214 -22.84 7.16 -12.87
N LEU A 215 -23.38 7.51 -14.04
CA LEU A 215 -22.83 8.60 -14.87
C LEU A 215 -22.79 9.85 -13.99
N GLN A 216 -21.60 10.44 -13.84
CA GLN A 216 -21.49 11.76 -13.22
C GLN A 216 -22.30 12.75 -14.07
N LEU A 217 -23.27 13.41 -13.44
CA LEU A 217 -23.97 14.57 -13.97
C LEU A 217 -23.05 15.80 -13.98
#